data_AF-A0A923VUP8-F1
#
_entry.id   AF-A0A923VUP8-F1
#
_cell.length_a   1.000
_cell.length_b   1.000
_cell.length_c   1.000
_cell.angle_alpha   90.00
_cell.angle_beta   90.00
_cell.angle_gamma   90.00
#
_symmetry.space_group_name_H-M   'P 1'
#
loop_
_entity.id
_entity.type
_entity.pdbx_description
1 polymer ?
#
loop_
_entity_poly.entity_id
_entity_poly.type
_entity_poly.pdbx_seq_one_letter_code
_entity_poly.pdbx_strand_id
1 'polypeptide(L)' 'MNKYLKESVLWAFIALPYVYIATIWSRLPEKIPTHFNLDGVANNWSSKTTFLFILGILGIGIY' A
#
# COMPACT_ATOMS: atom_id res chain seq x y z
N MET A 1 -14.99 -5.16 -22.88
CA MET A 1 -13.72 -5.66 -22.30
C MET A 1 -13.95 -7.07 -21.79
N ASN A 2 -13.05 -8.02 -22.06
CA ASN A 2 -13.16 -9.40 -21.58
C ASN A 2 -13.25 -9.41 -20.04
N LYS A 3 -14.21 -10.13 -19.46
CA LYS A 3 -14.38 -10.26 -18.00
C LYS A 3 -13.06 -10.64 -17.33
N TYR A 4 -12.39 -11.65 -17.85
CA TYR A 4 -11.11 -12.12 -17.30
C TYR A 4 -10.02 -11.04 -17.36
N LEU A 5 -9.97 -10.26 -18.44
CA LEU A 5 -9.03 -9.15 -18.56
C LEU A 5 -9.30 -8.07 -17.50
N LYS A 6 -10.57 -7.72 -17.27
CA LYS A 6 -10.95 -6.75 -16.23
C LYS A 6 -10.52 -7.23 -14.84
N GLU A 7 -10.83 -8.48 -14.50
CA GLU A 7 -10.45 -9.07 -13.21
C GLU A 7 -8.93 -9.12 -13.04
N SER A 8 -8.17 -9.54 -14.07
CA SER A 8 -6.71 -9.57 -14.02
C SER A 8 -6.11 -8.19 -13.78
N VAL A 9 -6.67 -7.14 -14.39
CA VAL A 9 -6.22 -5.76 -14.15
C VAL A 9 -6.48 -5.35 -12.69
N LEU A 10 -7.66 -5.64 -12.14
CA LEU A 10 -7.97 -5.34 -10.73
C LEU A 10 -7.02 -6.06 -9.76
N TRP A 11 -6.77 -7.35 -9.98
CA TRP A 11 -5.81 -8.12 -9.18
C TRP A 11 -4.39 -7.58 -9.28
N ALA A 12 -3.95 -7.16 -10.47
CA ALA A 12 -2.64 -6.54 -10.64
C ALA A 12 -2.54 -5.22 -9.85
N PHE A 13 -3.58 -4.38 -9.87
CA PHE A 13 -3.63 -3.15 -9.08
C PHE A 13 -3.59 -3.41 -7.57
N ILE A 14 -4.31 -4.43 -7.09
CA ILE A 14 -4.26 -4.84 -5.68
C ILE A 14 -2.85 -5.33 -5.32
N ALA A 15 -2.23 -6.18 -6.14
CA ALA A 15 -0.92 -6.78 -5.86
C ALA A 15 0.26 -5.78 -5.93
N LEU A 16 0.19 -4.77 -6.80
CA LEU A 16 1.26 -3.83 -7.08
C LEU A 16 1.90 -3.17 -5.83
N PRO A 17 1.15 -2.58 -4.88
CA PRO A 17 1.74 -2.00 -3.67
C PRO A 17 2.48 -3.02 -2.81
N TYR A 18 1.98 -4.26 -2.71
CA TYR A 18 2.65 -5.32 -1.94
C TYR A 18 3.99 -5.71 -2.57
N VAL A 19 4.01 -5.90 -3.89
CA VAL A 19 5.24 -6.22 -4.63
C VAL A 19 6.26 -5.09 -4.47
N TYR A 20 5.84 -3.84 -4.65
CA TYR A 20 6.72 -2.68 -4.49
C TYR A 20 7.36 -2.64 -3.10
N ILE A 21 6.56 -2.75 -2.03
CA ILE A 21 7.07 -2.73 -0.66
C ILE A 21 8.04 -3.88 -0.39
N ALA A 22 7.77 -5.08 -0.91
CA ALA A 22 8.70 -6.20 -0.80
C ALA A 22 10.08 -5.88 -1.40
N THR A 23 10.15 -5.15 -2.53
CA THR A 23 11.43 -4.77 -3.17
C THR A 23 12.25 -3.71 -2.42
N ILE A 24 11.62 -2.95 -1.54
CA ILE A 24 12.28 -1.87 -0.78
C ILE A 24 12.30 -2.11 0.72
N TRP A 25 11.77 -3.23 1.21
CA TRP A 25 11.55 -3.48 2.63
C TRP A 25 12.79 -3.26 3.50
N SER A 26 13.96 -3.75 3.08
CA SER A 26 15.23 -3.57 3.81
C SER A 26 15.71 -2.12 3.87
N ARG A 27 15.27 -1.28 2.94
CA ARG A 27 15.62 0.15 2.83
C ARG A 27 14.62 1.07 3.52
N LEU A 28 13.46 0.55 3.95
CA LEU A 28 12.46 1.36 4.64
C LEU A 28 12.96 1.76 6.03
N PRO A 29 12.78 3.03 6.41
CA PRO A 29 13.08 3.51 7.76
C PRO A 29 12.14 2.87 8.79
N GLU A 30 12.53 2.91 10.06
CA GLU A 30 11.71 2.40 11.18
C GLU A 30 10.39 3.17 11.37
N LYS A 31 10.36 4.44 10.94
CA LYS A 31 9.16 5.29 10.94
C LYS A 31 8.80 5.72 9.53
N ILE A 32 7.57 5.42 9.12
CA ILE A 32 7.05 5.66 7.77
C ILE A 32 5.91 6.68 7.87
N PRO A 33 5.89 7.75 7.05
CA PRO A 33 4.76 8.67 7.02
C PRO A 33 3.51 7.95 6.49
N THR A 34 2.43 8.01 7.25
CA THR A 34 1.17 7.30 6.93
C THR A 34 -0.04 8.22 6.85
N HIS A 35 0.12 9.49 7.24
CA HIS A 35 -0.89 10.53 7.07
C HIS A 35 -0.22 11.82 6.61
N PHE A 36 -0.89 12.51 5.70
CA PHE A 36 -0.45 13.78 5.12
C PHE A 36 -1.56 14.81 5.32
N ASN A 37 -1.19 16.05 5.63
CA ASN A 37 -2.14 17.16 5.71
C ASN A 37 -2.57 17.60 4.29
N LEU A 38 -3.44 18.62 4.22
CA LEU A 38 -3.93 19.15 2.94
C LEU A 38 -2.84 19.78 2.07
N ASP A 39 -1.72 20.17 2.68
CA ASP A 39 -0.54 20.72 1.99
C ASP A 39 0.42 19.61 1.49
N GLY A 40 0.07 18.34 1.69
CA GLY A 40 0.93 17.20 1.32
C GLY A 40 2.12 16.99 2.24
N VAL A 41 2.14 17.64 3.41
CA VAL A 41 3.19 17.46 4.43
C VAL A 41 2.80 16.30 5.35
N ALA A 42 3.73 15.38 5.58
CA ALA A 42 3.54 14.31 6.54
C ALA A 42 3.32 14.92 7.94
N ASN A 43 2.21 14.55 8.59
CA ASN A 43 1.87 14.99 9.95
C ASN A 43 1.54 13.84 10.89
N ASN A 44 1.57 12.59 10.40
CA ASN A 44 1.58 11.40 11.24
C ASN A 44 2.45 10.30 10.64
N TRP A 45 3.03 9.48 11.52
CA TRP A 45 3.97 8.41 11.17
C TRP A 45 3.60 7.12 11.91
N SER A 46 3.91 6.00 11.29
CA SER A 46 3.71 4.68 11.86
C SER A 46 5.03 3.91 11.90
N SER A 47 5.12 2.96 12.83
CA SER A 47 6.23 2.00 12.82
C SER A 47 6.20 1.16 11.53
N LYS A 48 7.34 0.64 11.11
CA LYS A 48 7.46 -0.30 9.99
C LYS A 48 6.53 -1.52 10.13
N THR A 49 6.36 -2.03 11.36
CA THR A 49 5.42 -3.12 11.66
C THR A 49 3.96 -2.68 11.54
N THR A 50 3.59 -1.51 12.07
CA THR A 50 2.24 -0.95 11.94
C THR A 50 1.88 -0.71 10.47
N PHE A 51 2.84 -0.23 9.67
CA PHE A 51 2.68 -0.03 8.24
C PHE A 51 2.35 -1.34 7.51
N LEU A 52 2.94 -2.48 7.92
CA LEU A 52 2.61 -3.79 7.36
C LEU A 52 1.13 -4.15 7.59
N PHE A 53 0.57 -3.85 8.76
CA PHE A 53 -0.85 -4.08 9.04
C PHE A 53 -1.75 -3.19 8.18
N ILE A 54 -1.39 -1.91 8.00
CA ILE A 54 -2.12 -0.98 7.12
C ILE A 54 -2.14 -1.50 5.68
N LEU A 55 -1.00 -1.98 5.17
CA LEU A 55 -0.94 -2.62 3.86
C LEU A 55 -1.80 -3.88 3.79
N GLY A 56 -1.77 -4.72 4.83
CA GLY A 56 -2.56 -5.96 4.89
C GLY A 56 -4.06 -5.75 4.74
N ILE A 57 -4.58 -4.60 5.20
CA ILE A 57 -6.01 -4.26 5.10
C ILE A 57 -6.35 -3.38 3.90
N LEU A 58 -5.37 -2.85 3.16
CA LEU A 58 -5.59 -1.89 2.06
C LEU A 58 -6.50 -2.42 0.94
N GLY A 59 -6.43 -3.73 0.67
CA GLY A 59 -7.28 -4.39 -0.33
C GLY A 59 -8.67 -4.78 0.17
N ILE A 60 -8.96 -4.63 1.47
CA ILE A 60 -10.24 -4.99 2.05
C ILE A 60 -11.30 -3.98 1.57
N GLY A 61 -12.34 -4.47 0.90
CA GLY A 61 -13.43 -3.66 0.35
C GLY A 61 -13.27 -3.24 -1.11
N ILE A 62 -12.20 -3.66 -1.80
CA ILE A 62 -12.03 -3.46 -3.26
C ILE A 62 -12.85 -4.49 -4.09
N TYR A 63 -13.41 -5.49 -3.44
CA TYR A 63 -14.35 -6.47 -3.99
C TYR A 63 -15.39 -6.82 -2.93
#